data_AF-A0A524P4W8-F1
#
_entry.id   AF-A0A524P4W8-F1
#
_cell.length_a   1.000
_cell.length_b   1.000
_cell.length_c   1.000
_cell.angle_alpha   90.00
_cell.angle_beta   90.00
_cell.angle_gamma   90.00
#
_symmetry.space_group_name_H-M   'P 1'
#
loop_
_entity.id
_entity.type
_entity.pdbx_description
1 polymer ?
#
loop_
_entity_poly.entity_id
_entity_poly.type
_entity_poly.pdbx_seq_one_letter_code
_entity_poly.pdbx_strand_id
1 'polypeptide(L)'
;MSEAKRTDEIQGEILHVYDDIEEADNNLPTWWLLTFYGAVVFGLVYWFYFHEYAIGQLQPQKYAEAVAAAEAERSIVTDESLEALATDESAIAAGQQIFMAQCFACHDAKGQGREGLGPNLTDRYWVHGGAPIDIHATVTNGVAAKGMPPWAPILGETGVNQVVAYVLTIRNTEVEGKAPEGEIWEPGGVVADEAAGSKDTDE
;
A
#
# COMPACT_ATOMS: atom_id res chain seq x y z
N MET A 1 -42.14 57.16 -14.06
CA MET A 1 -42.46 57.89 -12.82
C MET A 1 -41.42 57.43 -11.82
N SER A 2 -40.68 58.32 -11.18
CA SER A 2 -39.75 57.93 -10.11
C SER A 2 -40.59 57.28 -9.02
N GLU A 3 -40.44 55.97 -8.84
CA GLU A 3 -41.02 55.29 -7.69
C GLU A 3 -40.50 55.98 -6.44
N ALA A 4 -41.42 56.46 -5.61
CA ALA A 4 -41.07 57.06 -4.34
C ALA A 4 -40.35 56.01 -3.49
N LYS A 5 -39.31 56.42 -2.73
CA LYS A 5 -38.64 55.56 -1.73
C LYS A 5 -39.71 54.84 -0.91
N ARG A 6 -39.83 53.54 -1.09
CA ARG A 6 -40.74 52.66 -0.35
C ARG A 6 -39.97 52.05 0.80
N THR A 7 -40.57 52.03 1.98
CA THR A 7 -39.99 51.45 3.19
C THR A 7 -40.83 50.28 3.64
N ASP A 8 -40.22 49.12 3.82
CA ASP A 8 -40.83 47.94 4.44
C ASP A 8 -40.67 48.01 5.97
N GLU A 9 -41.67 47.53 6.72
CA GLU A 9 -41.65 47.58 8.19
C GLU A 9 -40.60 46.66 8.82
N ILE A 10 -40.20 45.59 8.14
CA ILE A 10 -39.25 44.59 8.64
C ILE A 10 -37.87 44.81 8.01
N GLN A 11 -37.83 45.05 6.70
CA GLN A 11 -36.60 45.09 5.92
C GLN A 11 -36.04 46.51 5.74
N GLY A 12 -36.77 47.57 6.08
CA GLY A 12 -36.27 48.94 5.97
C GLY A 12 -36.39 49.55 4.57
N GLU A 13 -35.41 50.35 4.15
CA GLU A 13 -35.48 51.07 2.87
C GLU A 13 -35.30 50.11 1.68
N ILE A 14 -36.26 50.10 0.75
CA ILE A 14 -36.17 49.32 -0.50
C ILE A 14 -35.47 50.16 -1.57
N LEU A 15 -34.33 49.66 -2.07
CA LEU A 15 -33.51 50.33 -3.07
C LEU A 15 -33.88 49.95 -4.50
N HIS A 16 -34.17 48.67 -4.72
CA HIS A 16 -34.43 48.11 -6.04
C HIS A 16 -35.57 47.10 -6.01
N VAL A 17 -36.34 47.07 -7.10
CA VAL A 17 -37.36 46.06 -7.36
C VAL A 17 -37.06 45.44 -8.71
N TYR A 18 -36.81 44.14 -8.73
CA TYR A 18 -36.55 43.36 -9.93
C TYR A 18 -37.53 42.20 -9.98
N ASP A 19 -38.45 42.22 -10.97
CA ASP A 19 -39.39 41.10 -11.20
C ASP A 19 -40.11 40.66 -9.90
N ASP A 20 -40.74 41.63 -9.23
CA ASP A 20 -41.41 41.49 -7.93
C ASP A 20 -40.54 41.07 -6.73
N ILE A 21 -39.21 40.93 -6.91
CA ILE A 21 -38.24 40.75 -5.81
C ILE A 21 -37.76 42.13 -5.34
N GLU A 22 -37.91 42.40 -4.05
CA GLU A 22 -37.52 43.66 -3.43
C GLU A 22 -36.19 43.51 -2.69
N GLU A 23 -35.25 44.43 -2.94
CA GLU A 23 -33.94 44.45 -2.29
C GLU A 23 -33.86 45.63 -1.31
N ALA A 24 -33.61 45.31 -0.04
CA ALA A 24 -33.54 46.28 1.04
C ALA A 24 -32.10 46.65 1.44
N ASP A 25 -31.88 47.90 1.82
CA ASP A 25 -30.59 48.42 2.31
C ASP A 25 -30.37 48.10 3.79
N ASN A 26 -30.11 46.81 4.09
CA ASN A 26 -29.83 46.37 5.45
C ASN A 26 -28.34 46.31 5.74
N ASN A 27 -27.97 46.73 6.95
CA ASN A 27 -26.63 46.47 7.46
C ASN A 27 -26.41 44.97 7.64
N LEU A 28 -25.21 44.52 7.29
CA LEU A 28 -24.81 43.13 7.51
C LEU A 28 -24.90 42.77 9.00
N PRO A 29 -25.45 41.60 9.36
CA PRO A 29 -25.54 41.19 10.76
C PRO A 29 -24.16 41.16 11.43
N THR A 30 -24.04 41.76 12.61
CA THR A 30 -22.75 41.84 13.32
C THR A 30 -22.13 40.47 13.55
N TRP A 31 -22.92 39.45 13.86
CA TRP A 31 -22.42 38.08 14.04
C TRP A 31 -21.80 37.51 12.75
N TRP A 32 -22.34 37.86 11.57
CA TRP A 32 -21.81 37.45 10.28
C TRP A 32 -20.50 38.18 9.98
N LEU A 33 -20.41 39.48 10.28
CA LEU A 33 -19.15 40.22 10.15
C LEU A 33 -18.07 39.67 11.08
N LEU A 34 -18.43 39.30 12.32
CA LEU A 34 -17.49 38.70 13.27
C LEU A 34 -16.94 37.36 12.77
N THR A 35 -17.77 36.50 12.18
CA THR A 35 -17.29 35.23 11.62
C THR A 35 -16.42 35.48 10.39
N PHE A 36 -16.79 36.41 9.51
CA PHE A 36 -16.00 36.80 8.35
C PHE A 36 -14.60 37.30 8.75
N TYR A 37 -14.53 38.30 9.63
CA TYR A 37 -13.25 38.82 10.10
C TYR A 37 -12.48 37.81 10.96
N GLY A 38 -13.17 36.96 11.73
CA GLY A 38 -12.56 35.86 12.46
C GLY A 38 -11.85 34.87 11.53
N ALA A 39 -12.46 34.53 10.39
CA ALA A 39 -11.84 33.66 9.39
C ALA A 39 -10.60 34.31 8.75
N VAL A 40 -10.64 35.61 8.47
CA VAL A 40 -9.47 36.36 7.96
C VAL A 40 -8.32 36.32 8.97
N VAL A 41 -8.58 36.62 10.24
CA VAL A 41 -7.57 36.56 11.30
C VAL A 41 -7.01 35.14 11.46
N PHE A 42 -7.88 34.13 11.48
CA PHE A 42 -7.47 32.73 11.55
C PHE A 42 -6.56 32.35 10.37
N GLY A 43 -6.92 32.73 9.14
CA GLY A 43 -6.12 32.45 7.95
C GLY A 43 -4.73 33.09 8.01
N LEU A 44 -4.64 34.33 8.48
CA LEU A 44 -3.34 34.99 8.67
C LEU A 44 -2.51 34.28 9.75
N VAL A 45 -3.11 33.99 10.92
CA VAL A 45 -2.42 33.27 12.00
C VAL A 45 -1.96 31.90 11.53
N TYR A 46 -2.80 31.16 10.81
CA TYR A 46 -2.47 29.86 10.24
C TYR A 46 -1.28 29.96 9.27
N TRP A 47 -1.32 30.93 8.35
CA TRP A 47 -0.25 31.14 7.39
C TRP A 47 1.08 31.47 8.07
N PHE A 48 1.09 32.40 9.03
CA PHE A 48 2.31 32.72 9.77
C PHE A 48 2.83 31.53 10.58
N TYR A 49 1.94 30.77 11.22
CA TYR A 49 2.32 29.62 12.04
C TYR A 49 2.93 28.47 11.23
N PHE A 50 2.33 28.12 10.09
CA PHE A 50 2.76 26.97 9.27
C PHE A 50 3.77 27.32 8.18
N HIS A 51 3.71 28.52 7.58
CA HIS A 51 4.52 28.88 6.41
C HIS A 51 5.64 29.87 6.72
N GLU A 52 5.37 30.97 7.43
CA GLU A 52 6.41 31.98 7.70
C GLU A 52 7.36 31.54 8.82
N TYR A 53 6.81 31.15 9.97
CA TYR A 53 7.60 30.75 11.13
C TYR A 53 7.87 29.26 11.21
N ALA A 54 7.20 28.45 10.39
CA ALA A 54 7.33 26.99 10.35
C ALA A 54 7.29 26.31 11.74
N ILE A 55 6.45 26.83 12.65
CA ILE A 55 6.31 26.31 14.02
C ILE A 55 5.54 24.98 13.99
N GLY A 56 4.51 24.89 13.13
CA GLY A 56 3.73 23.68 12.93
C GLY A 56 4.27 22.81 11.80
N GLN A 57 4.19 21.50 11.96
CA GLN A 57 4.56 20.56 10.90
C GLN A 57 3.49 20.48 9.81
N LEU A 58 3.92 20.63 8.55
CA LEU A 58 3.10 20.39 7.37
C LEU A 58 2.91 18.89 7.13
N GLN A 59 1.87 18.53 6.37
CA GLN A 59 1.56 17.13 6.05
C GLN A 59 2.74 16.34 5.45
N PRO A 60 3.54 16.87 4.51
CA PRO A 60 4.70 16.14 3.98
C PRO A 60 5.77 15.84 5.04
N GLN A 61 5.96 16.75 6.00
CA GLN A 61 6.92 16.56 7.10
C GLN A 61 6.43 15.47 8.05
N LYS A 62 5.14 15.53 8.43
CA LYS A 62 4.52 14.49 9.26
C LYS A 62 4.57 13.11 8.58
N TYR A 63 4.31 13.07 7.27
CA TYR A 63 4.40 11.84 6.51
C TYR A 63 5.85 11.31 6.48
N ALA A 64 6.82 12.17 6.18
CA ALA A 64 8.23 11.78 6.15
C ALA A 64 8.71 11.25 7.51
N GLU A 65 8.33 11.91 8.61
CA GLU A 65 8.64 11.45 9.96
C GLU A 65 7.95 10.13 10.31
N ALA A 66 6.68 9.95 9.92
CA ALA A 66 5.98 8.70 10.13
C ALA A 66 6.61 7.54 9.34
N VAL A 67 7.04 7.79 8.10
CA VAL A 67 7.76 6.80 7.28
C VAL A 67 9.12 6.48 7.90
N ALA A 68 9.90 7.50 8.30
CA ALA A 68 11.20 7.29 8.92
C ALA A 68 11.09 6.53 10.25
N ALA A 69 10.06 6.80 11.06
CA ALA A 69 9.78 6.05 12.28
C ALA A 69 9.42 4.59 11.96
N ALA A 70 8.56 4.35 10.97
CA ALA A 70 8.22 3.00 10.52
C ALA A 70 9.43 2.24 9.95
N GLU A 71 10.33 2.92 9.24
CA GLU A 71 11.59 2.35 8.76
C GLU A 71 12.56 2.03 9.90
N ALA A 72 12.62 2.87 10.94
CA ALA A 72 13.49 2.64 12.10
C ALA A 72 12.98 1.50 13.00
N GLU A 73 11.67 1.28 13.04
CA GLU A 73 11.05 0.13 13.71
C GLU A 73 11.04 -1.14 12.87
N ARG A 74 11.23 -1.01 11.54
CA ARG A 74 11.30 -2.16 10.64
C ARG A 74 12.46 -3.06 11.08
N SER A 75 12.18 -4.33 11.36
CA SER A 75 13.26 -5.27 11.62
C SER A 75 14.10 -5.40 10.36
N ILE A 76 15.42 -5.54 10.49
CA ILE A 76 16.28 -5.80 9.34
C ILE A 76 15.93 -7.21 8.87
N VAL A 77 15.06 -7.30 7.88
CA VAL A 77 14.72 -8.56 7.22
C VAL A 77 15.88 -8.89 6.28
N THR A 78 16.69 -9.87 6.69
CA THR A 78 17.74 -10.47 5.87
C THR A 78 17.38 -11.91 5.49
N ASP A 79 18.11 -12.48 4.54
CA ASP A 79 17.98 -13.90 4.19
C ASP A 79 18.15 -14.79 5.43
N GLU A 80 19.17 -14.52 6.24
CA GLU A 80 19.44 -15.29 7.46
C GLU A 80 18.32 -15.16 8.49
N SER A 81 17.71 -13.98 8.62
CA SER A 81 16.59 -13.78 9.54
C SER A 81 15.34 -14.58 9.13
N LEU A 82 15.07 -14.66 7.83
CA LEU A 82 13.94 -15.39 7.27
C LEU A 82 14.18 -16.91 7.32
N GLU A 83 15.41 -17.35 7.05
CA GLU A 83 15.81 -18.75 7.20
C GLU A 83 15.76 -19.20 8.66
N ALA A 84 16.21 -18.37 9.60
CA ALA A 84 16.05 -18.65 11.03
C ALA A 84 14.57 -18.79 11.41
N LEU A 85 13.71 -17.90 10.89
CA LEU A 85 12.27 -17.97 11.12
C LEU A 85 11.64 -19.24 10.49
N ALA A 86 12.18 -19.72 9.38
CA ALA A 86 11.77 -20.99 8.75
C ALA A 86 12.19 -22.23 9.55
N THR A 87 12.87 -22.07 10.68
CA THR A 87 13.15 -23.14 11.65
C THR A 87 12.36 -23.02 12.95
N ASP A 88 11.63 -21.90 13.14
CA ASP A 88 10.77 -21.67 14.30
C ASP A 88 9.38 -22.28 14.06
N GLU A 89 9.06 -23.36 14.79
CA GLU A 89 7.80 -24.09 14.63
C GLU A 89 6.55 -23.20 14.82
N SER A 90 6.61 -22.22 15.72
CA SER A 90 5.49 -21.31 15.96
C SER A 90 5.30 -20.36 14.78
N ALA A 91 6.39 -19.85 14.21
CA ALA A 91 6.34 -18.97 13.05
C ALA A 91 5.87 -19.72 11.79
N ILE A 92 6.35 -20.95 11.58
CA ILE A 92 5.92 -21.82 10.48
C ILE A 92 4.42 -22.12 10.61
N ALA A 93 3.94 -22.47 11.80
CA ALA A 93 2.52 -22.76 12.03
C ALA A 93 1.63 -21.53 11.78
N ALA A 94 2.05 -20.34 12.23
CA ALA A 94 1.36 -19.09 11.91
C ALA A 94 1.38 -18.79 10.40
N GLY A 95 2.54 -18.97 9.75
CA GLY A 95 2.71 -18.80 8.31
C GLY A 95 1.82 -19.73 7.49
N GLN A 96 1.68 -20.98 7.91
CA GLN A 96 0.78 -21.94 7.27
C GLN A 96 -0.68 -21.49 7.37
N GLN A 97 -1.11 -20.97 8.53
CA GLN A 97 -2.48 -20.45 8.68
C GLN A 97 -2.73 -19.26 7.75
N ILE A 98 -1.77 -18.35 7.63
CA ILE A 98 -1.83 -17.21 6.70
C ILE A 98 -1.90 -17.72 5.26
N PHE A 99 -1.03 -18.66 4.88
CA PHE A 99 -1.01 -19.25 3.55
C PHE A 99 -2.36 -19.87 3.19
N MET A 100 -2.94 -20.64 4.11
CA MET A 100 -4.25 -21.27 3.93
C MET A 100 -5.40 -20.27 3.90
N ALA A 101 -5.26 -19.09 4.50
CA ALA A 101 -6.28 -18.06 4.45
C ALA A 101 -6.20 -17.18 3.19
N GLN A 102 -4.99 -16.89 2.71
CA GLN A 102 -4.75 -15.83 1.72
C GLN A 102 -4.12 -16.31 0.40
N CYS A 103 -3.27 -17.33 0.45
CA CYS A 103 -2.44 -17.72 -0.70
C CYS A 103 -2.97 -18.98 -1.43
N PHE A 104 -3.62 -19.89 -0.71
CA PHE A 104 -4.06 -21.19 -1.23
C PHE A 104 -4.97 -21.08 -2.45
N ALA A 105 -5.75 -20.01 -2.56
CA ALA A 105 -6.72 -19.84 -3.65
C ALA A 105 -6.03 -19.78 -5.02
N CYS A 106 -4.79 -19.30 -5.07
CA CYS A 106 -3.98 -19.18 -6.28
C CYS A 106 -2.83 -20.20 -6.34
N HIS A 107 -2.19 -20.51 -5.21
CA HIS A 107 -1.04 -21.42 -5.15
C HIS A 107 -1.39 -22.85 -4.73
N ASP A 108 -2.68 -23.14 -4.52
CA ASP A 108 -3.21 -24.41 -4.02
C ASP A 108 -2.74 -24.80 -2.60
N ALA A 109 -3.35 -25.85 -2.03
CA ALA A 109 -3.22 -26.16 -0.60
C ALA A 109 -1.81 -26.59 -0.15
N LYS A 110 -0.99 -27.12 -1.06
CA LYS A 110 0.41 -27.49 -0.77
C LYS A 110 1.42 -26.54 -1.42
N GLY A 111 0.96 -25.44 -2.01
CA GLY A 111 1.82 -24.53 -2.79
C GLY A 111 2.14 -25.02 -4.20
N GLN A 112 1.48 -26.08 -4.69
CA GLN A 112 1.80 -26.70 -5.98
C GLN A 112 1.34 -25.91 -7.21
N GLY A 113 0.78 -24.71 -7.02
CA GLY A 113 0.34 -23.82 -8.09
C GLY A 113 -1.00 -24.20 -8.72
N ARG A 114 -1.58 -23.27 -9.47
CA ARG A 114 -2.83 -23.47 -10.23
C ARG A 114 -2.73 -22.83 -11.59
N GLU A 115 -3.18 -23.57 -12.60
CA GLU A 115 -3.20 -23.09 -13.98
C GLU A 115 -3.94 -21.75 -14.12
N GLY A 116 -3.27 -20.78 -14.75
CA GLY A 116 -3.79 -19.42 -14.95
C GLY A 116 -3.87 -18.53 -13.70
N LEU A 117 -3.43 -18.99 -12.52
CA LEU A 117 -3.51 -18.21 -11.27
C LEU A 117 -2.15 -17.98 -10.62
N GLY A 118 -1.49 -19.03 -10.13
CA GLY A 118 -0.25 -18.90 -9.36
C GLY A 118 0.77 -19.99 -9.69
N PRO A 119 2.08 -19.67 -9.67
CA PRO A 119 3.15 -20.65 -9.89
C PRO A 119 3.21 -21.71 -8.78
N ASN A 120 3.91 -22.80 -9.09
CA ASN A 120 4.32 -23.80 -8.11
C ASN A 120 5.43 -23.20 -7.22
N LEU A 121 5.22 -23.18 -5.91
CA LEU A 121 6.15 -22.67 -4.90
C LEU A 121 7.00 -23.78 -4.29
N THR A 122 6.75 -25.04 -4.68
CA THR A 122 7.42 -26.23 -4.13
C THR A 122 8.55 -26.73 -4.99
N ASP A 123 8.65 -26.27 -6.24
CA ASP A 123 9.72 -26.63 -7.15
C ASP A 123 10.91 -25.66 -7.03
N ARG A 124 11.91 -25.91 -7.87
CA ARG A 124 13.17 -25.16 -7.94
C ARG A 124 13.13 -23.97 -8.91
N TYR A 125 12.00 -23.68 -9.55
CA TYR A 125 11.87 -22.65 -10.58
C TYR A 125 11.15 -21.42 -10.02
N TRP A 126 11.76 -20.24 -10.19
CA TRP A 126 11.27 -19.00 -9.60
C TRP A 126 11.19 -17.89 -10.64
N VAL A 127 10.01 -17.27 -10.77
CA VAL A 127 9.75 -16.17 -11.73
C VAL A 127 10.34 -14.84 -11.26
N HIS A 128 10.44 -14.64 -9.94
CA HIS A 128 10.84 -13.37 -9.32
C HIS A 128 12.04 -13.50 -8.38
N GLY A 129 12.89 -14.52 -8.60
CA GLY A 129 13.97 -14.88 -7.67
C GLY A 129 13.48 -15.80 -6.57
N GLY A 130 14.35 -16.73 -6.16
CA GLY A 130 14.02 -17.76 -5.17
C GLY A 130 14.71 -17.55 -3.83
N ALA A 131 15.50 -16.49 -3.63
CA ALA A 131 16.13 -16.21 -2.35
C ALA A 131 15.06 -15.80 -1.31
N PRO A 132 15.27 -16.05 0.00
CA PRO A 132 14.31 -15.62 1.02
C PRO A 132 13.88 -14.15 0.89
N ILE A 133 14.82 -13.25 0.60
CA ILE A 133 14.53 -11.82 0.41
C ILE A 133 13.75 -11.52 -0.87
N ASP A 134 13.92 -12.31 -1.94
CA ASP A 134 13.18 -12.19 -3.19
C ASP A 134 11.70 -12.57 -2.98
N ILE A 135 11.48 -13.69 -2.27
CA ILE A 135 10.15 -14.18 -1.90
C ILE A 135 9.48 -13.15 -0.98
N HIS A 136 10.20 -12.66 0.03
CA HIS A 136 9.72 -11.62 0.92
C HIS A 136 9.34 -10.33 0.16
N ALA A 137 10.16 -9.88 -0.78
CA ALA A 137 9.87 -8.70 -1.60
C ALA A 137 8.62 -8.91 -2.47
N THR A 138 8.47 -10.10 -3.05
CA THR A 138 7.30 -10.48 -3.86
C THR A 138 6.02 -10.51 -3.03
N VAL A 139 6.05 -11.09 -1.82
CA VAL A 139 4.89 -11.11 -0.92
C VAL A 139 4.55 -9.71 -0.40
N THR A 140 5.56 -8.94 0.00
CA THR A 140 5.42 -7.57 0.52
C THR A 140 4.72 -6.67 -0.49
N ASN A 141 5.26 -6.63 -1.72
CA ASN A 141 4.87 -5.65 -2.74
C ASN A 141 3.82 -6.18 -3.73
N GLY A 142 3.64 -7.50 -3.79
CA GLY A 142 2.80 -8.15 -4.78
C GLY A 142 3.35 -8.02 -6.20
N VAL A 143 2.62 -8.60 -7.14
CA VAL A 143 2.87 -8.51 -8.58
C VAL A 143 1.54 -8.17 -9.25
N ALA A 144 1.12 -6.91 -9.11
CA ALA A 144 -0.20 -6.46 -9.51
C ALA A 144 -0.53 -6.76 -10.99
N ALA A 145 0.46 -6.67 -11.88
CA ALA A 145 0.33 -7.00 -13.30
C ALA A 145 0.00 -8.48 -13.58
N LYS A 146 0.24 -9.37 -12.59
CA LYS A 146 -0.03 -10.81 -12.64
C LYS A 146 -1.14 -11.24 -11.68
N GLY A 147 -1.81 -10.30 -11.02
CA GLY A 147 -2.95 -10.56 -10.14
C GLY A 147 -2.61 -10.89 -8.69
N MET A 148 -1.33 -10.85 -8.29
CA MET A 148 -0.94 -11.00 -6.88
C MET A 148 -0.93 -9.61 -6.20
N PRO A 149 -1.81 -9.34 -5.21
CA PRO A 149 -1.85 -8.06 -4.52
C PRO A 149 -0.66 -7.89 -3.54
N PRO A 150 -0.32 -6.66 -3.12
CA PRO A 150 0.62 -6.42 -2.03
C PRO A 150 0.02 -6.91 -0.70
N TRP A 151 0.77 -7.72 0.04
CA TRP A 151 0.29 -8.28 1.32
C TRP A 151 0.75 -7.51 2.55
N ALA A 152 1.78 -6.66 2.44
CA ALA A 152 2.27 -5.89 3.58
C ALA A 152 1.18 -5.03 4.27
N PRO A 153 0.26 -4.34 3.55
CA PRO A 153 -0.80 -3.57 4.18
C PRO A 153 -1.84 -4.41 4.94
N ILE A 154 -1.96 -5.71 4.60
CA ILE A 154 -2.97 -6.62 5.16
C ILE A 154 -2.39 -7.43 6.32
N LEU A 155 -1.16 -7.93 6.15
CA LEU A 155 -0.52 -8.85 7.08
C LEU A 155 0.43 -8.17 8.06
N GLY A 156 0.90 -6.96 7.75
CA GLY A 156 2.02 -6.34 8.45
C GLY A 156 3.33 -7.10 8.24
N GLU A 157 4.42 -6.59 8.80
CA GLU A 157 5.76 -7.18 8.64
C GLU A 157 5.84 -8.59 9.22
N THR A 158 5.36 -8.79 10.44
CA THR A 158 5.38 -10.10 11.11
C THR A 158 4.63 -11.16 10.30
N GLY A 159 3.43 -10.83 9.79
CA GLY A 159 2.64 -11.77 9.00
C GLY A 159 3.28 -12.12 7.66
N VAL A 160 3.91 -11.14 7.00
CA VAL A 160 4.71 -11.39 5.78
C VAL A 160 5.89 -12.31 6.09
N ASN A 161 6.66 -12.02 7.14
CA ASN A 161 7.82 -12.84 7.52
C ASN A 161 7.40 -14.29 7.84
N GLN A 162 6.30 -14.47 8.56
CA GLN A 162 5.75 -15.79 8.89
C GLN A 162 5.32 -16.58 7.64
N VAL A 163 4.59 -15.97 6.70
CA VAL A 163 4.17 -16.69 5.49
C VAL A 163 5.36 -17.00 4.57
N VAL A 164 6.36 -16.11 4.50
CA VAL A 164 7.62 -16.39 3.80
C VAL A 164 8.35 -17.56 4.46
N ALA A 165 8.48 -17.57 5.78
CA ALA A 165 9.07 -18.68 6.53
C ALA A 165 8.38 -20.00 6.20
N TYR A 166 7.04 -20.03 6.16
CA TYR A 166 6.30 -21.22 5.72
C TYR A 166 6.62 -21.61 4.27
N VAL A 167 6.62 -20.66 3.32
CA VAL A 167 6.96 -20.93 1.92
C VAL A 167 8.36 -21.54 1.78
N LEU A 168 9.33 -21.07 2.58
CA LEU A 168 10.69 -21.65 2.60
C LEU A 168 10.70 -23.12 3.04
N THR A 169 9.76 -23.56 3.90
CA THR A 169 9.67 -24.97 4.33
C THR A 169 9.08 -25.90 3.27
N ILE A 170 8.29 -25.37 2.33
CA ILE A 170 7.68 -26.15 1.24
C ILE A 170 8.45 -26.05 -0.07
N ARG A 171 9.38 -25.09 -0.19
CA ARG A 171 10.29 -24.95 -1.34
C ARG A 171 11.15 -26.21 -1.51
N ASN A 172 11.40 -26.60 -2.76
CA ASN A 172 12.16 -27.80 -3.13
C ASN A 172 11.58 -29.13 -2.57
N THR A 173 10.29 -29.18 -2.25
CA THR A 173 9.59 -30.43 -1.89
C THR A 173 9.02 -31.15 -3.11
N GLU A 174 9.06 -30.50 -4.30
CA GLU A 174 8.74 -31.08 -5.61
C GLU A 174 7.35 -31.74 -5.63
N VAL A 175 6.34 -31.03 -5.14
CA VAL A 175 4.95 -31.51 -5.14
C VAL A 175 4.40 -31.45 -6.56
N GLU A 176 3.85 -32.57 -7.02
CA GLU A 176 3.15 -32.63 -8.31
C GLU A 176 2.05 -31.57 -8.38
N GLY A 177 2.10 -30.74 -9.42
CA GLY A 177 1.23 -29.58 -9.58
C GLY A 177 1.42 -28.88 -10.93
N LYS A 178 1.31 -27.56 -10.93
CA LYS A 178 1.51 -26.73 -12.12
C LYS A 178 2.92 -26.95 -12.69
N ALA A 179 3.03 -26.89 -14.02
CA ALA A 179 4.32 -26.97 -14.70
C ALA A 179 5.28 -25.86 -14.22
N PRO A 180 6.60 -26.11 -14.17
CA PRO A 180 7.56 -25.14 -13.66
C PRO A 180 7.61 -23.84 -14.47
N GLU A 181 7.81 -22.71 -13.77
CA GLU A 181 7.85 -21.37 -14.37
C GLU A 181 9.03 -20.54 -13.82
N GLY A 182 9.74 -19.85 -14.71
CA GLY A 182 10.86 -19.00 -14.34
C GLY A 182 12.21 -19.70 -14.47
N GLU A 183 13.18 -19.23 -13.69
CA GLU A 183 14.56 -19.71 -13.73
C GLU A 183 14.83 -20.64 -12.54
N ILE A 184 15.72 -21.61 -12.74
CA ILE A 184 16.20 -22.44 -11.64
C ILE A 184 16.92 -21.54 -10.64
N TRP A 185 16.48 -21.58 -9.38
CA TRP A 185 17.17 -20.93 -8.29
C TRP A 185 18.01 -21.95 -7.52
N GLU A 186 19.29 -21.60 -7.28
CA GLU A 186 20.19 -22.36 -6.42
C GLU A 186 20.74 -21.46 -5.31
N PRO A 187 20.88 -21.98 -4.07
CA PRO A 187 21.51 -21.24 -2.98
C PRO A 187 22.92 -20.76 -3.38
N GLY A 188 23.17 -19.46 -3.34
CA GLY A 188 24.46 -18.87 -3.71
C GLY A 188 24.63 -18.46 -5.18
N GLY A 189 23.58 -18.55 -6.01
CA GLY A 189 23.51 -17.83 -7.30
C GLY A 189 24.43 -18.32 -8.41
N VAL A 190 24.84 -19.60 -8.40
CA VAL A 190 25.56 -20.21 -9.53
C VAL A 190 24.65 -21.24 -10.17
N VAL A 191 23.99 -20.86 -11.26
CA VAL A 191 23.28 -21.81 -12.11
C VAL A 191 24.36 -22.61 -12.85
N ALA A 192 24.54 -23.88 -12.52
CA ALA A 192 25.37 -24.76 -13.33
C ALA A 192 24.68 -24.93 -14.70
N ASP A 193 25.29 -24.33 -15.71
CA ASP A 193 24.86 -24.39 -17.10
C ASP A 193 25.08 -25.83 -17.61
N GLU A 194 24.07 -26.70 -17.47
CA GLU A 194 24.05 -28.00 -18.14
C GLU A 194 22.79 -28.14 -19.00
N ALA A 195 22.78 -27.37 -20.08
CA ALA A 195 22.00 -27.66 -21.28
C ALA A 195 22.90 -27.67 -22.52
N ALA A 196 23.63 -28.77 -22.72
CA ALA A 196 24.07 -29.23 -24.05
C ALA A 196 23.99 -30.76 -24.04
N GLY A 197 22.93 -31.40 -24.52
CA GLY A 197 22.40 -31.18 -25.86
C GLY A 197 23.30 -31.85 -26.89
N SER A 198 23.37 -33.19 -26.83
CA SER A 198 23.60 -34.11 -27.95
C SER A 198 23.56 -33.45 -29.34
N LYS A 199 24.72 -33.35 -29.99
CA LYS A 199 24.86 -33.27 -31.46
C LYS A 199 26.12 -33.98 -31.93
N ASP A 200 25.88 -34.99 -32.77
CA ASP A 200 26.66 -35.47 -33.91
C ASP A 200 28.18 -35.62 -33.77
N THR A 201 28.63 -36.88 -33.75
CA THR A 201 29.89 -37.27 -34.38
C THR A 201 29.56 -38.21 -35.54
N ASP A 202 29.85 -37.73 -36.74
CA ASP A 202 29.85 -38.44 -38.01
C ASP A 202 30.68 -39.73 -37.96
N GLU A 203 30.15 -40.80 -38.56
CA GLU A 203 30.93 -41.82 -39.31
C GLU A 203 30.10 -42.37 -40.47
#